data_AF-A0A7S0MNY7-F1
#
_entry.id   AF-A0A7S0MNY7-F1
#
_cell.length_a   1.000
_cell.length_b   1.000
_cell.length_c   1.000
_cell.angle_alpha   90.00
_cell.angle_beta   90.00
_cell.angle_gamma   90.00
#
_symmetry.space_group_name_H-M   'P 1'
#
loop_
_entity.id
_entity.type
_entity.pdbx_description
1 polymer ?
#
loop_
_entity_poly.entity_id
_entity_poly.type
_entity_poly.pdbx_seq_one_letter_code
_entity_poly.pdbx_strand_id
1 'polypeptide(L)'
;RTSTFFMVQFKALDRPEDRPYTIYWLTTQMVSLWVVILILGAVSPTAQIIAVMIMNFGDGLAEPVGITWGKHKYKVKAFMARRWYWRSYEGSATVFIVSILSVIGGYFIVGVWSVLQLILMLIFVPPIATLAEAISPHTWDSASVTGFAGLTIALIELLP
;
A
#
# COMPACT_ATOMS: atom_id res chain seq x y z
N ARG A 1 -25.15 6.77 -27.00
CA ARG A 1 -25.83 6.56 -25.70
C ARG A 1 -24.74 6.29 -24.66
N THR A 2 -24.51 7.20 -23.72
CA THR A 2 -23.63 6.94 -22.58
C THR A 2 -24.35 6.00 -21.62
N SER A 3 -23.77 4.83 -21.35
CA SER A 3 -24.30 3.90 -20.35
C SER A 3 -24.17 4.51 -18.96
N THR A 4 -25.30 4.72 -18.28
CA THR A 4 -25.35 5.26 -16.91
C THR A 4 -24.50 4.41 -15.96
N PHE A 5 -24.53 3.08 -16.12
CA PHE A 5 -23.80 2.14 -15.28
C PHE A 5 -22.27 2.32 -15.35
N PHE A 6 -21.70 2.38 -16.55
CA PHE A 6 -20.25 2.60 -16.72
C PHE A 6 -19.84 4.01 -16.29
N MET A 7 -20.72 4.99 -16.45
CA MET A 7 -20.46 6.36 -16.00
C MET A 7 -20.40 6.48 -14.48
N VAL A 8 -21.22 5.72 -13.74
CA VAL A 8 -21.16 5.68 -12.27
C VAL A 8 -19.83 5.07 -11.81
N GLN A 9 -19.42 3.95 -12.40
CA GLN A 9 -18.13 3.32 -12.07
C GLN A 9 -16.94 4.24 -12.35
N PHE A 10 -16.94 4.88 -13.53
CA PHE A 10 -15.88 5.82 -13.88
C PHE A 10 -15.81 6.99 -12.88
N LYS A 11 -16.96 7.57 -12.52
CA LYS A 11 -17.02 8.66 -11.54
C LYS A 11 -16.60 8.25 -10.12
N ALA A 12 -16.73 6.98 -9.76
CA ALA A 12 -16.25 6.48 -8.48
C ALA A 12 -14.71 6.37 -8.43
N LEU A 13 -14.07 6.16 -9.58
CA LEU A 13 -12.61 6.07 -9.71
C LEU A 13 -11.97 7.42 -10.07
N ASP A 14 -12.72 8.33 -10.66
CA ASP A 14 -12.21 9.61 -11.15
C ASP A 14 -11.94 10.60 -10.00
N ARG A 15 -10.66 10.85 -9.72
CA ARG A 15 -10.23 11.87 -8.77
C ARG A 15 -10.09 13.22 -9.49
N PRO A 16 -10.60 14.34 -8.91
CA PRO A 16 -10.53 15.67 -9.55
C PRO A 16 -9.10 16.12 -9.91
N GLU A 17 -8.11 15.67 -9.14
CA GLU A 17 -6.69 15.96 -9.31
C GLU A 17 -6.00 15.20 -10.45
N ASP A 18 -6.57 14.08 -10.91
CA ASP A 18 -6.00 13.27 -11.99
C ASP A 18 -6.43 13.74 -13.38
N ARG A 19 -7.39 14.66 -13.46
CA ARG A 19 -7.92 15.20 -14.71
C ARG A 19 -6.87 16.05 -15.44
N PRO A 20 -6.77 15.95 -16.78
CA PRO A 20 -7.60 15.15 -17.70
C PRO A 20 -7.09 13.71 -17.93
N TYR A 21 -6.06 13.27 -17.23
CA TYR A 21 -5.32 12.02 -17.49
C TYR A 21 -5.73 10.85 -16.58
N THR A 22 -6.97 10.83 -16.07
CA THR A 22 -7.48 9.81 -15.13
C THR A 22 -7.22 8.37 -15.61
N ILE A 23 -7.54 8.06 -16.87
CA ILE A 23 -7.35 6.71 -17.42
C ILE A 23 -5.87 6.33 -17.48
N TYR A 24 -4.99 7.29 -17.83
CA TYR A 24 -3.56 7.06 -17.87
C TYR A 24 -3.03 6.72 -16.48
N TRP A 25 -3.38 7.51 -15.45
CA TRP A 25 -2.96 7.27 -14.08
C TRP A 25 -3.47 5.93 -13.55
N LEU A 26 -4.77 5.64 -13.71
CA LEU A 26 -5.37 4.36 -13.33
C LEU A 26 -4.65 3.17 -13.99
N THR A 27 -4.35 3.28 -15.29
CA THR A 27 -3.65 2.21 -16.03
C THR A 27 -2.23 2.02 -15.48
N THR A 28 -1.48 3.09 -15.25
CA THR A 28 -0.12 2.98 -14.70
C THR A 28 -0.10 2.42 -13.28
N GLN A 29 -1.08 2.78 -12.44
CA GLN A 29 -1.23 2.23 -11.10
C GLN A 29 -1.50 0.72 -11.17
N MET A 30 -2.44 0.28 -12.01
CA MET A 30 -2.74 -1.16 -12.14
C MET A 30 -1.55 -1.94 -12.69
N VAL A 31 -0.91 -1.45 -13.77
CA VAL A 31 0.23 -2.15 -14.39
C VAL A 31 1.40 -2.23 -13.42
N SER A 32 1.77 -1.13 -12.75
CA SER A 32 2.87 -1.12 -11.78
C SER A 32 2.61 -2.07 -10.61
N LEU A 33 1.39 -2.09 -10.08
CA LEU A 33 1.01 -3.01 -9.01
C LEU A 33 1.15 -4.48 -9.45
N TRP A 34 0.59 -4.85 -10.61
CA TRP A 34 0.68 -6.23 -11.10
C TRP A 34 2.12 -6.68 -11.35
N VAL A 35 2.96 -5.80 -11.91
CA VAL A 35 4.39 -6.09 -12.10
C VAL A 35 5.07 -6.37 -10.76
N VAL A 36 4.84 -5.54 -9.73
CA VAL A 36 5.42 -5.74 -8.40
C VAL A 36 4.94 -7.04 -7.77
N ILE A 37 3.65 -7.35 -7.86
CA ILE A 37 3.07 -8.59 -7.32
C ILE A 37 3.69 -9.82 -7.99
N LEU A 38 3.86 -9.80 -9.32
CA LEU A 38 4.45 -10.91 -10.07
C LEU A 38 5.93 -11.13 -9.71
N ILE A 39 6.70 -10.04 -9.58
CA ILE A 39 8.09 -10.11 -9.15
C ILE A 39 8.19 -10.68 -7.74
N LEU A 40 7.37 -10.19 -6.81
CA LEU A 40 7.35 -10.70 -5.44
C LEU A 40 6.96 -12.17 -5.37
N GLY A 41 5.95 -12.59 -6.15
CA GLY A 41 5.55 -14.00 -6.19
C GLY A 41 6.65 -14.95 -6.69
N ALA A 42 7.52 -14.46 -7.59
CA ALA A 42 8.67 -15.22 -8.05
C ALA A 42 9.81 -15.27 -7.01
N VAL A 43 9.94 -14.25 -6.15
CA VAL A 43 11.00 -14.17 -5.12
C VAL A 43 10.57 -14.88 -3.83
N SER A 44 9.38 -14.57 -3.33
CA SER A 44 8.80 -15.14 -2.12
C SER A 44 7.26 -15.09 -2.19
N PRO A 45 6.60 -16.25 -2.37
CA PRO A 45 5.14 -16.34 -2.36
C PRO A 45 4.51 -15.86 -1.04
N THR A 46 5.19 -16.08 0.08
CA THR A 46 4.73 -15.64 1.41
C THR A 46 4.78 -14.12 1.52
N ALA A 47 5.89 -13.49 1.11
CA ALA A 47 6.01 -12.04 1.07
C ALA A 47 4.96 -11.40 0.15
N GLN A 48 4.69 -12.01 -1.02
CA GLN A 48 3.65 -11.56 -1.93
C GLN A 48 2.27 -11.51 -1.24
N ILE A 49 1.86 -12.60 -0.58
CA ILE A 49 0.53 -12.69 0.06
C ILE A 49 0.38 -11.59 1.12
N ILE A 50 1.38 -11.44 1.99
CA ILE A 50 1.31 -10.47 3.10
C ILE A 50 1.34 -9.05 2.56
N ALA A 51 2.22 -8.74 1.60
CA ALA A 51 2.30 -7.42 1.01
C ALA A 51 0.97 -7.01 0.33
N VAL A 52 0.32 -7.96 -0.36
CA VAL A 52 -0.99 -7.74 -0.96
C VAL A 52 -2.08 -7.52 0.11
N MET A 53 -2.01 -8.21 1.26
CA MET A 53 -2.92 -7.95 2.38
C MET A 53 -2.72 -6.55 2.96
N ILE A 54 -1.46 -6.15 3.18
CA ILE A 54 -1.11 -4.81 3.67
C ILE A 54 -1.62 -3.73 2.72
N MET A 55 -1.45 -3.92 1.42
CA MET A 55 -1.95 -2.98 0.42
C MET A 55 -3.49 -2.92 0.42
N ASN A 56 -4.19 -4.06 0.30
CA ASN A 56 -5.65 -4.04 0.17
C ASN A 56 -6.34 -3.46 1.41
N PHE A 57 -5.90 -3.85 2.59
CA PHE A 57 -6.53 -3.40 3.84
C PHE A 57 -5.92 -2.12 4.38
N GLY A 58 -4.62 -1.91 4.20
CA GLY A 58 -3.94 -0.71 4.69
C GLY A 58 -4.28 0.47 3.82
N ASP A 59 -3.77 0.49 2.58
CA ASP A 59 -3.98 1.57 1.61
C ASP A 59 -5.48 1.79 1.35
N GLY A 60 -6.23 0.69 1.20
CA GLY A 60 -7.68 0.72 0.95
C GLY A 60 -8.52 1.31 2.09
N LEU A 61 -8.11 1.15 3.36
CA LEU A 61 -8.82 1.73 4.50
C LEU A 61 -8.26 3.10 4.93
N ALA A 62 -7.01 3.41 4.58
CA ALA A 62 -6.35 4.65 4.97
C ALA A 62 -7.07 5.90 4.44
N GLU A 63 -7.51 5.88 3.18
CA GLU A 63 -8.26 7.00 2.58
C GLU A 63 -9.63 7.21 3.27
N PRO A 64 -10.50 6.18 3.41
CA PRO A 64 -11.76 6.31 4.16
C PRO A 64 -11.56 6.79 5.60
N VAL A 65 -10.64 6.18 6.35
CA VAL A 65 -10.35 6.54 7.74
C VAL A 65 -9.81 7.97 7.84
N GLY A 66 -8.96 8.37 6.90
CA GLY A 66 -8.42 9.71 6.84
C GLY A 66 -9.45 10.79 6.52
N ILE A 67 -10.50 10.46 5.75
CA ILE A 67 -11.60 11.39 5.46
C ILE A 67 -12.57 11.50 6.65
N THR A 68 -12.92 10.37 7.28
CA THR A 68 -13.94 10.33 8.35
C THR A 68 -13.39 10.74 9.72
N TRP A 69 -12.18 10.29 10.07
CA TRP A 69 -11.58 10.49 11.39
C TRP A 69 -10.28 11.30 11.36
N GLY A 70 -9.76 11.67 10.18
CA GLY A 70 -8.50 12.39 10.02
C GLY A 70 -8.55 13.85 10.50
N LYS A 71 -8.38 14.06 11.81
CA LYS A 71 -8.35 15.38 12.43
C LYS A 71 -6.97 16.02 12.32
N HIS A 72 -5.91 15.21 12.35
CA HIS A 72 -4.54 15.70 12.32
C HIS A 72 -3.93 15.49 10.95
N LYS A 73 -3.80 16.58 10.18
CA LYS A 73 -3.25 16.55 8.83
C LYS A 73 -1.80 17.02 8.81
N TYR A 74 -0.98 16.38 8.00
CA TYR A 74 0.40 16.77 7.74
C TYR A 74 0.63 16.87 6.23
N LYS A 75 1.60 17.71 5.85
CA LYS A 75 1.98 17.90 4.44
C LYS A 75 3.12 16.98 4.10
N VAL A 76 2.96 16.20 3.03
CA VAL A 76 4.02 15.38 2.46
C VAL A 76 4.28 15.79 1.04
N LYS A 77 5.55 15.72 0.65
CA LYS A 77 5.98 15.86 -0.73
C LYS A 77 6.24 14.45 -1.26
N ALA A 78 5.44 14.01 -2.23
CA ALA A 78 5.66 12.72 -2.87
C ALA A 78 7.03 12.72 -3.59
N PHE A 79 7.69 11.56 -3.62
CA PHE A 79 9.10 11.37 -4.02
C PHE A 79 9.48 11.96 -5.39
N MET A 80 8.51 12.22 -6.27
CA MET A 80 8.73 12.84 -7.59
C MET A 80 7.71 13.93 -7.91
N ALA A 81 6.87 14.33 -6.96
CA ALA A 81 5.87 15.36 -7.20
C ALA A 81 6.40 16.76 -6.87
N ARG A 82 6.06 17.72 -7.74
CA ARG A 82 6.22 19.15 -7.46
C ARG A 82 5.19 19.69 -6.46
N ARG A 83 4.12 18.94 -6.21
CA ARG A 83 2.98 19.37 -5.37
C ARG A 83 3.06 18.75 -3.97
N TRP A 84 2.56 19.51 -3.00
CA TRP A 84 2.38 19.07 -1.62
C TRP A 84 1.00 18.45 -1.47
N TYR A 85 0.93 17.28 -0.83
CA TYR A 85 -0.30 16.57 -0.56
C TYR A 85 -0.58 16.60 0.95
N TRP A 86 -1.86 16.59 1.29
CA TRP A 86 -2.30 16.49 2.68
C TRP A 86 -2.61 15.03 3.00
N ARG A 87 -1.91 14.49 3.99
CA ARG A 87 -2.17 13.16 4.57
C ARG A 87 -2.63 13.34 6.02
N SER A 88 -3.30 12.34 6.57
CA SER A 88 -3.74 12.32 7.97
C SER A 88 -2.92 11.33 8.77
N TYR A 89 -2.61 11.65 10.03
CA TYR A 89 -1.92 10.71 10.92
C TYR A 89 -2.78 9.47 11.16
N GLU A 90 -4.10 9.61 11.17
CA GLU A 90 -5.06 8.54 11.36
C GLU A 90 -5.07 7.56 10.17
N GLY A 91 -4.89 8.05 8.95
CA GLY A 91 -4.71 7.20 7.77
C GLY A 91 -3.43 6.36 7.87
N SER A 92 -2.30 7.01 8.15
CA SER A 92 -1.02 6.30 8.30
C SER A 92 -1.00 5.35 9.51
N ALA A 93 -1.70 5.68 10.60
CA ALA A 93 -1.88 4.76 11.73
C ALA A 93 -2.68 3.51 11.33
N THR A 94 -3.64 3.66 10.42
CA THR A 94 -4.40 2.52 9.88
C THR A 94 -3.48 1.57 9.13
N VAL A 95 -2.64 2.10 8.22
CA VAL A 95 -1.65 1.28 7.50
C VAL A 95 -0.67 0.61 8.45
N PHE A 96 -0.22 1.31 9.50
CA PHE A 96 0.66 0.73 10.52
C PHE A 96 0.02 -0.47 11.23
N ILE A 97 -1.21 -0.30 11.72
CA ILE A 97 -1.94 -1.32 12.47
C ILE A 97 -2.24 -2.52 11.56
N VAL A 98 -2.73 -2.26 10.34
CA VAL A 98 -3.01 -3.32 9.36
C VAL A 98 -1.73 -4.07 8.98
N SER A 99 -0.58 -3.39 8.88
CA SER A 99 0.70 -4.03 8.63
C SER A 99 1.09 -5.01 9.73
N ILE A 100 0.92 -4.61 11.00
CA ILE A 100 1.15 -5.49 12.15
C ILE A 100 0.23 -6.70 12.09
N LEU A 101 -1.08 -6.49 11.89
CA LEU A 101 -2.06 -7.58 11.83
C LEU A 101 -1.77 -8.54 10.68
N SER A 102 -1.33 -8.01 9.53
CA SER A 102 -1.00 -8.83 8.36
C SER A 102 0.26 -9.68 8.60
N VAL A 103 1.29 -9.13 9.26
CA VAL A 103 2.50 -9.88 9.64
C VAL A 103 2.17 -10.97 10.67
N ILE A 104 1.39 -10.64 11.70
CA ILE A 104 0.97 -11.61 12.73
C ILE A 104 0.10 -12.71 12.11
N GLY A 105 -0.88 -12.33 11.28
CA GLY A 105 -1.72 -13.28 10.56
C GLY A 105 -0.91 -14.18 9.63
N GLY A 106 0.05 -13.60 8.89
CA GLY A 106 1.00 -14.34 8.06
C GLY A 106 1.81 -15.35 8.86
N TYR A 107 2.30 -14.98 10.04
CA TYR A 107 3.05 -15.87 10.92
C TYR A 107 2.23 -17.10 11.34
N PHE A 108 0.96 -16.91 11.69
CA PHE A 108 0.08 -18.02 12.07
C PHE A 108 -0.33 -18.91 10.90
N ILE A 109 -0.49 -18.34 9.70
CA ILE A 109 -0.92 -19.10 8.50
C ILE A 109 0.25 -19.86 7.88
N VAL A 110 1.41 -19.21 7.75
CA VAL A 110 2.59 -19.79 7.11
C VAL A 110 3.31 -20.75 8.06
N GLY A 111 3.49 -20.37 9.33
CA GLY A 111 4.03 -21.25 10.38
C GLY A 111 5.50 -21.66 10.21
N VAL A 112 6.24 -21.09 9.26
CA VAL A 112 7.64 -21.46 8.95
C VAL A 112 8.66 -20.50 9.58
N TRP A 113 8.27 -19.29 9.96
CA TRP A 113 9.23 -18.29 10.42
C TRP A 113 9.71 -18.51 11.85
N SER A 114 10.96 -18.12 12.10
CA SER A 114 11.50 -18.08 13.46
C SER A 114 10.94 -16.89 14.25
N VAL A 115 11.01 -16.97 15.59
CA VAL A 115 10.62 -15.84 16.46
C VAL A 115 11.45 -14.60 16.17
N LEU A 116 12.73 -14.76 15.80
CA LEU A 116 13.59 -13.65 15.41
C LEU A 116 13.11 -12.98 14.12
N GLN A 117 12.77 -13.77 13.09
CA GLN A 117 12.21 -13.24 11.84
C GLN A 117 10.90 -12.48 12.09
N LEU A 118 10.02 -13.01 12.95
CA LEU A 118 8.79 -12.31 13.34
C LEU A 118 9.06 -10.95 14.00
N ILE A 119 9.99 -10.90 14.96
CA ILE A 119 10.37 -9.65 15.64
C ILE A 119 10.91 -8.63 14.63
N LEU A 120 11.80 -9.06 13.74
CA LEU A 120 12.35 -8.19 12.69
C LEU A 120 11.25 -7.69 11.75
N MET A 121 10.32 -8.55 11.34
CA MET A 121 9.20 -8.15 10.48
C MET A 121 8.32 -7.11 11.18
N LEU A 122 8.01 -7.29 12.47
CA LEU A 122 7.21 -6.33 13.24
C LEU A 122 7.90 -4.97 13.44
N ILE A 123 9.24 -4.96 13.52
CA ILE A 123 10.02 -3.73 13.65
C ILE A 123 10.14 -2.99 12.32
N PHE A 124 10.37 -3.69 11.22
CA PHE A 124 10.70 -3.06 9.94
C PHE A 124 9.52 -2.89 8.99
N VAL A 125 8.63 -3.88 8.87
CA VAL A 125 7.56 -3.87 7.86
C VAL A 125 6.54 -2.74 8.09
N PRO A 126 5.99 -2.53 9.30
CA PRO A 126 4.98 -1.47 9.52
C PRO A 126 5.52 -0.04 9.30
N PRO A 127 6.72 0.35 9.78
CA PRO A 127 7.29 1.64 9.46
C PRO A 127 7.60 1.81 7.96
N ILE A 128 8.12 0.77 7.30
CA ILE A 128 8.45 0.85 5.88
C ILE A 128 7.17 0.98 5.03
N ALA A 129 6.12 0.22 5.34
CA ALA A 129 4.84 0.30 4.64
C ALA A 129 4.20 1.70 4.79
N THR A 130 4.19 2.26 6.00
CA THR A 130 3.64 3.60 6.24
C THR A 130 4.47 4.71 5.59
N LEU A 131 5.80 4.60 5.61
CA LEU A 131 6.67 5.53 4.88
C LEU A 131 6.48 5.42 3.37
N ALA A 132 6.33 4.20 2.84
CA ALA A 132 6.07 3.97 1.43
C ALA A 132 4.75 4.63 0.99
N GLU A 133 3.68 4.50 1.77
CA GLU A 133 2.38 5.17 1.53
C GLU A 133 2.50 6.70 1.58
N ALA A 134 3.25 7.22 2.56
CA ALA A 134 3.38 8.66 2.74
C ALA A 134 4.22 9.31 1.61
N ILE A 135 5.28 8.64 1.17
CA ILE A 135 6.29 9.18 0.24
C ILE A 135 6.00 8.79 -1.22
N SER A 136 5.12 7.81 -1.47
CA SER A 136 4.87 7.26 -2.80
C SER A 136 4.57 8.34 -3.85
N PRO A 137 5.09 8.18 -5.09
CA PRO A 137 4.71 9.02 -6.21
C PRO A 137 3.19 9.03 -6.42
N HIS A 138 2.70 10.11 -7.03
CA HIS A 138 1.28 10.31 -7.34
C HIS A 138 0.67 9.05 -8.00
N THR A 139 -0.39 8.49 -7.40
CA THR A 139 -1.12 7.26 -7.83
C THR A 139 -0.34 5.94 -7.80
N TRP A 140 0.88 5.91 -7.29
CA TRP A 140 1.72 4.69 -7.22
C TRP A 140 1.92 4.21 -5.78
N ASP A 141 1.04 4.63 -4.87
CA ASP A 141 0.98 4.20 -3.46
C ASP A 141 0.87 2.69 -3.34
N SER A 142 -0.12 2.09 -3.98
CA SER A 142 -0.38 0.66 -3.85
C SER A 142 0.81 -0.20 -4.31
N ALA A 143 1.46 0.17 -5.42
CA ALA A 143 2.66 -0.50 -5.92
C ALA A 143 3.88 -0.28 -5.01
N SER A 144 4.04 0.93 -4.47
CA SER A 144 5.13 1.27 -3.55
C SER A 144 5.00 0.52 -2.23
N VAL A 145 3.82 0.53 -1.59
CA VAL A 145 3.54 -0.17 -0.34
C VAL A 145 3.79 -1.67 -0.53
N THR A 146 3.21 -2.26 -1.58
CA THR A 146 3.38 -3.69 -1.88
C THR A 146 4.86 -4.03 -2.11
N GLY A 147 5.57 -3.21 -2.91
CA GLY A 147 6.97 -3.45 -3.25
C GLY A 147 7.90 -3.35 -2.05
N PHE A 148 7.85 -2.24 -1.29
CA PHE A 148 8.75 -2.03 -0.16
C PHE A 148 8.45 -2.95 1.02
N ALA A 149 7.16 -3.17 1.34
CA ALA A 149 6.78 -4.10 2.40
C ALA A 149 7.15 -5.55 2.03
N GLY A 150 6.80 -5.98 0.82
CA GLY A 150 7.11 -7.33 0.33
C GLY A 150 8.61 -7.60 0.24
N LEU A 151 9.39 -6.64 -0.27
CA LEU A 151 10.85 -6.77 -0.34
C LEU A 151 11.48 -6.86 1.06
N THR A 152 10.98 -6.10 2.02
CA THR A 152 11.44 -6.18 3.42
C THR A 152 11.19 -7.57 4.00
N ILE A 153 10.01 -8.13 3.79
CA ILE A 153 9.66 -9.49 4.25
C ILE A 153 10.58 -10.50 3.58
N ALA A 154 10.72 -10.46 2.26
CA ALA A 154 11.57 -11.38 1.51
C ALA A 154 13.04 -11.32 1.97
N LEU A 155 13.57 -10.13 2.27
CA LEU A 155 14.92 -9.98 2.81
C LEU A 155 15.07 -10.61 4.20
N ILE A 156 14.06 -10.47 5.06
CA ILE A 156 14.09 -11.06 6.41
C ILE A 156 13.97 -12.59 6.34
N GLU A 157 13.22 -13.13 5.39
CA GLU A 157 13.10 -14.57 5.16
C GLU A 157 14.42 -15.23 4.72
N LEU A 158 15.35 -14.47 4.14
CA LEU A 158 16.69 -14.95 3.79
C LEU A 158 17.61 -15.09 5.02
N LEU A 159 17.22 -14.54 6.17
CA LEU A 159 18.00 -14.69 7.40
C LEU A 159 17.83 -16.11 7.96
N PRO A 160 18.92 -16.72 8.48
CA PRO A 160 18.91 -18.07 9.03
C PRO A 160 18.06 -18.20 10.31
#